data_AF-A0A2E1YTX0-F1
#
_entry.id   AF-A0A2E1YTX0-F1
#
_cell.length_a   1.000
_cell.length_b   1.000
_cell.length_c   1.000
_cell.angle_alpha   90.00
_cell.angle_beta   90.00
_cell.angle_gamma   90.00
#
_symmetry.space_group_name_H-M   'P 1'
#
loop_
_entity.id
_entity.type
_entity.pdbx_description
1 polymer ?
#
loop_
_entity_poly.entity_id
_entity_poly.type
_entity_poly.pdbx_seq_one_letter_code
_entity_poly.pdbx_strand_id
1 'polypeptide(L)'
;ETTYFSTKILNEKIYKLDIKKYLKKKFPNQKYESKFIEKGIIPMFYSNQKSTNKNVINIGTPGNWVRASTGYSFQNAFIISKEITDKLLEKKKLKTETKKIIKFLDKVFCYYIANYSYDSKKFFQSFFFKNKFKDIVSFLTGEIKFFKMVLIILSLPKKKLLFSMFKSIKNN
;
A
#
# COMPACT_ATOMS: atom_id res chain seq x y z
N GLU A 1 -4.81 -1.39 17.53
CA GLU A 1 -5.61 -1.66 16.32
C GLU A 1 -5.35 -3.09 15.83
N THR A 2 -6.20 -3.62 14.96
CA THR A 2 -6.01 -4.90 14.26
C THR A 2 -6.24 -4.67 12.78
N THR A 3 -5.32 -5.14 11.94
CA THR A 3 -5.36 -4.94 10.47
C THR A 3 -5.05 -6.26 9.76
N TYR A 4 -5.83 -6.55 8.72
CA TYR A 4 -5.68 -7.78 7.93
C TYR A 4 -5.42 -7.45 6.47
N PHE A 5 -4.41 -8.10 5.90
CA PHE A 5 -4.24 -8.22 4.45
C PHE A 5 -5.02 -9.46 3.99
N SER A 6 -6.10 -9.27 3.25
CA SER A 6 -7.01 -10.36 2.87
C SER A 6 -7.70 -10.09 1.54
N THR A 7 -7.98 -11.16 0.80
CA THR A 7 -8.83 -11.13 -0.41
C THR A 7 -10.33 -11.09 -0.07
N LYS A 8 -10.69 -11.31 1.19
CA LYS A 8 -12.07 -11.27 1.70
C LYS A 8 -12.17 -10.37 2.92
N ILE A 9 -13.28 -9.66 3.03
CA ILE A 9 -13.57 -8.84 4.21
C ILE A 9 -13.97 -9.76 5.35
N LEU A 10 -13.22 -9.70 6.45
CA LEU A 10 -13.52 -10.43 7.68
C LEU A 10 -14.67 -9.76 8.46
N ASN A 11 -15.38 -10.55 9.26
CA ASN A 11 -16.42 -10.03 10.16
C ASN A 11 -15.78 -9.11 11.21
N GLU A 12 -16.39 -7.95 11.46
CA GLU A 12 -15.93 -6.97 12.44
C GLU A 12 -15.73 -7.53 13.84
N LYS A 13 -16.52 -8.55 14.22
CA LYS A 13 -16.38 -9.25 15.51
C LYS A 13 -14.97 -9.83 15.69
N ILE A 14 -14.33 -10.32 14.61
CA ILE A 14 -12.98 -10.90 14.65
C ILE A 14 -11.96 -9.84 15.07
N TYR A 15 -11.98 -8.66 14.44
CA TYR A 15 -11.08 -7.56 14.78
C TYR A 15 -11.20 -7.14 16.25
N LYS A 16 -12.44 -7.00 16.75
CA LYS A 16 -12.71 -6.65 18.16
C LYS A 16 -12.20 -7.73 19.11
N LEU A 17 -12.37 -9.00 18.76
CA LEU A 17 -11.86 -10.12 19.55
C LEU A 17 -10.34 -10.12 19.63
N ASP A 18 -9.64 -9.84 18.53
CA ASP A 18 -8.18 -9.76 18.52
C ASP A 18 -7.65 -8.65 19.43
N ILE A 19 -8.27 -7.46 19.38
CA ILE A 19 -7.92 -6.33 20.26
C ILE A 19 -8.12 -6.74 21.72
N LYS A 20 -9.28 -7.33 22.06
CA LYS A 20 -9.56 -7.80 23.44
C LYS A 20 -8.57 -8.87 23.88
N LYS A 21 -8.22 -9.82 23.01
CA LYS A 21 -7.26 -10.89 23.29
C LYS A 21 -5.86 -10.32 23.54
N TYR A 22 -5.44 -9.35 22.72
CA TYR A 22 -4.17 -8.65 22.91
C TYR A 22 -4.13 -7.90 24.24
N LEU A 23 -5.16 -7.10 24.55
CA LEU A 23 -5.27 -6.34 25.79
C LEU A 23 -5.25 -7.26 27.02
N LYS A 24 -6.06 -8.32 27.04
CA LYS A 24 -6.07 -9.30 28.14
C LYS A 24 -4.71 -9.95 28.36
N LYS A 25 -3.97 -10.24 27.29
CA LYS A 25 -2.64 -10.87 27.36
C LYS A 25 -1.55 -9.89 27.83
N LYS A 26 -1.59 -8.64 27.39
CA LYS A 26 -0.52 -7.65 27.63
C LYS A 26 -0.75 -6.78 28.86
N PHE A 27 -2.00 -6.55 29.23
CA PHE A 27 -2.41 -5.67 30.32
C PHE A 27 -3.47 -6.39 31.18
N PRO A 28 -3.08 -7.45 31.89
CA PRO A 28 -4.01 -8.18 32.74
C PRO A 28 -4.59 -7.25 33.83
N ASN A 29 -5.85 -7.46 34.18
CA ASN A 29 -6.58 -6.74 35.24
C ASN A 29 -6.79 -5.23 35.03
N GLN A 30 -6.46 -4.69 33.85
CA GLN A 30 -6.76 -3.30 33.52
C GLN A 30 -8.19 -3.17 32.97
N LYS A 31 -8.92 -2.15 33.44
CA LYS A 31 -10.21 -1.77 32.89
C LYS A 31 -9.99 -0.84 31.70
N TYR A 32 -10.78 -1.03 30.64
CA TYR A 32 -10.72 -0.22 29.44
C TYR A 32 -12.13 0.05 28.93
N GLU A 33 -12.32 1.24 28.37
CA GLU A 33 -13.54 1.65 27.68
C GLU A 33 -13.19 2.13 26.27
N SER A 34 -14.11 1.94 25.33
CA SER A 34 -13.95 2.47 23.98
C SER A 34 -14.48 3.89 23.94
N LYS A 35 -13.60 4.87 23.73
CA LYS A 35 -13.99 6.27 23.52
C LYS A 35 -14.35 6.58 22.07
N PHE A 36 -13.66 5.93 21.12
CA PHE A 36 -13.83 6.12 19.69
C PHE A 36 -13.56 4.81 18.95
N ILE A 37 -14.24 4.60 17.82
CA ILE A 37 -14.09 3.43 16.97
C ILE A 37 -14.04 3.90 15.53
N GLU A 38 -12.96 3.54 14.83
CA GLU A 38 -12.82 3.74 13.39
C GLU A 38 -12.67 2.39 12.70
N LYS A 39 -13.19 2.32 11.46
CA LYS A 39 -13.04 1.18 10.57
C LYS A 39 -12.80 1.69 9.16
N GLY A 40 -11.79 1.13 8.50
CA GLY A 40 -11.47 1.41 7.12
C GLY A 40 -11.22 0.13 6.32
N ILE A 41 -11.43 0.21 5.01
CA ILE A 41 -11.02 -0.80 4.05
C ILE A 41 -10.18 -0.08 3.00
N ILE A 42 -8.92 -0.48 2.86
CA ILE A 42 -8.00 0.10 1.88
C ILE A 42 -7.90 -0.87 0.70
N PRO A 43 -8.41 -0.51 -0.50
CA PRO A 43 -8.27 -1.34 -1.68
C PRO A 43 -6.79 -1.57 -2.04
N MET A 44 -6.41 -2.84 -2.23
CA MET A 44 -5.05 -3.23 -2.65
C MET A 44 -4.94 -3.47 -4.16
N PHE A 45 -5.68 -2.69 -4.93
CA PHE A 45 -5.69 -2.73 -6.39
C PHE A 45 -5.82 -1.31 -6.95
N TYR A 46 -5.41 -1.13 -8.20
CA TYR A 46 -5.58 0.12 -8.90
C TYR A 46 -6.97 0.21 -9.53
N SER A 47 -7.65 1.33 -9.32
CA SER A 47 -8.92 1.62 -9.98
C SER A 47 -8.70 1.89 -11.47
N ASN A 48 -9.67 1.48 -12.29
CA ASN A 48 -9.75 1.95 -13.67
C ASN A 48 -10.23 3.41 -13.65
N GLN A 49 -9.31 4.35 -13.86
CA GLN A 49 -9.58 5.80 -13.92
C GLN A 49 -10.33 6.21 -15.21
N LYS A 50 -11.43 5.52 -15.53
CA LYS A 50 -12.32 5.94 -16.61
C LYS A 50 -13.17 7.12 -16.10
N SER A 51 -12.60 8.32 -16.12
CA SER A 51 -13.43 9.53 -16.04
C SER A 51 -14.04 9.75 -17.43
N THR A 52 -15.35 9.79 -17.52
CA THR A 52 -16.08 10.15 -18.75
C THR A 52 -16.05 11.66 -19.00
N ASN A 53 -15.73 12.47 -17.98
CA ASN A 53 -15.71 13.92 -18.04
C ASN A 53 -14.27 14.46 -17.99
N LYS A 54 -13.87 15.22 -19.01
CA LYS A 54 -12.54 15.85 -19.11
C LYS A 54 -12.26 16.90 -18.02
N ASN A 55 -13.30 17.39 -17.36
CA ASN A 55 -13.22 18.42 -16.31
C ASN A 55 -13.30 17.84 -14.89
N VAL A 56 -13.33 16.50 -14.74
CA VAL A 56 -13.40 15.83 -13.43
C VAL A 56 -12.15 15.00 -13.20
N ILE A 57 -11.52 15.18 -12.04
CA ILE A 57 -10.36 14.42 -11.60
C ILE A 57 -10.70 13.67 -10.33
N ASN A 58 -10.47 12.36 -10.34
CA ASN A 58 -10.56 11.56 -9.14
C ASN A 58 -9.32 11.79 -8.28
N ILE A 59 -9.52 12.08 -7.00
CA ILE A 59 -8.47 12.24 -5.99
C ILE A 59 -8.49 11.07 -4.99
N GLY A 60 -7.48 10.98 -4.14
CA GLY A 60 -7.40 9.94 -3.11
C GLY A 60 -7.39 8.51 -3.68
N THR A 61 -8.09 7.59 -3.01
CA THR A 61 -8.17 6.18 -3.43
C THR A 61 -8.78 6.01 -4.82
N PRO A 62 -9.93 6.63 -5.17
CA PRO A 62 -10.44 6.60 -6.56
C PRO A 62 -9.44 7.15 -7.59
N GLY A 63 -8.61 8.11 -7.17
CA GLY A 63 -7.53 8.71 -7.95
C GLY A 63 -6.23 7.89 -8.01
N ASN A 64 -6.18 6.68 -7.44
CA ASN A 64 -4.94 5.88 -7.34
C ASN A 64 -3.78 6.61 -6.63
N TRP A 65 -4.08 7.49 -5.66
CA TRP A 65 -3.07 8.16 -4.85
C TRP A 65 -2.50 7.25 -3.76
N VAL A 66 -3.22 6.16 -3.45
CA VAL A 66 -2.79 5.13 -2.52
C VAL A 66 -1.95 4.09 -3.24
N ARG A 67 -0.79 3.73 -2.67
CA ARG A 67 -0.03 2.56 -3.13
C ARG A 67 -0.78 1.27 -2.84
N ALA A 68 -1.16 0.55 -3.88
CA ALA A 68 -1.96 -0.66 -3.76
C ALA A 68 -1.33 -1.73 -2.85
N SER A 69 0.00 -1.86 -2.85
CA SER A 69 0.68 -2.91 -2.06
C SER A 69 0.92 -2.57 -0.59
N THR A 70 0.86 -1.29 -0.22
CA THR A 70 1.29 -0.82 1.12
C THR A 70 0.27 0.07 1.82
N GLY A 71 -0.75 0.56 1.11
CA GLY A 71 -1.70 1.54 1.63
C GLY A 71 -1.13 2.95 1.81
N TYR A 72 0.12 3.19 1.39
CA TYR A 72 0.78 4.48 1.59
C TYR A 72 0.13 5.58 0.72
N SER A 73 -0.36 6.65 1.36
CA SER A 73 -1.26 7.62 0.72
C SER A 73 -0.99 9.07 1.08
N PHE A 74 -0.72 9.39 2.34
CA PHE A 74 -0.71 10.77 2.83
C PHE A 74 0.33 11.65 2.13
N GLN A 75 1.58 11.17 2.02
CA GLN A 75 2.61 11.90 1.28
C GLN A 75 2.32 12.00 -0.21
N ASN A 76 1.72 10.97 -0.80
CA ASN A 76 1.31 10.98 -2.20
C ASN A 76 0.22 12.02 -2.43
N ALA A 77 -0.69 12.22 -1.49
CA ALA A 77 -1.72 13.25 -1.58
C ALA A 77 -1.10 14.64 -1.72
N PHE A 78 -0.07 14.98 -0.92
CA PHE A 78 0.65 16.26 -1.08
C PHE A 78 1.35 16.37 -2.42
N ILE A 79 2.10 15.34 -2.83
CA ILE A 79 2.87 15.34 -4.09
C ILE A 79 1.93 15.52 -5.29
N ILE A 80 0.86 14.73 -5.34
CA ILE A 80 -0.08 14.72 -6.47
C ILE A 80 -0.94 15.98 -6.46
N SER A 81 -1.36 16.49 -5.29
CA SER A 81 -2.08 17.77 -5.21
C SER A 81 -1.25 18.93 -5.73
N LYS A 82 0.05 18.96 -5.40
CA LYS A 82 0.98 19.94 -5.97
C LYS A 82 1.09 19.80 -7.49
N GLU A 83 1.28 18.57 -8.00
CA GLU A 83 1.36 18.31 -9.44
C GLU A 83 0.11 18.77 -10.20
N ILE A 84 -1.08 18.52 -9.63
CA ILE A 84 -2.35 18.97 -10.20
C ILE A 84 -2.44 20.49 -10.20
N THR A 85 -2.07 21.14 -9.09
CA THR A 85 -2.09 22.59 -8.96
C THR A 85 -1.15 23.26 -9.95
N ASP A 86 0.08 22.76 -10.09
CA ASP A 86 1.07 23.29 -11.04
C ASP A 86 0.55 23.16 -12.48
N LYS A 87 -0.02 21.99 -12.85
CA LYS A 87 -0.61 21.78 -14.18
C LYS A 87 -1.83 22.66 -14.45
N LEU A 88 -2.64 22.93 -13.44
CA LEU A 88 -3.79 23.84 -13.54
C LEU A 88 -3.33 25.26 -13.88
N LEU A 89 -2.34 25.78 -13.14
CA LEU A 89 -1.79 27.11 -13.35
C LEU A 89 -1.17 27.27 -14.74
N GLU A 90 -0.50 26.21 -15.23
CA GLU A 90 0.12 26.18 -16.55
C GLU A 90 -0.86 25.85 -17.70
N LYS A 91 -2.17 25.68 -17.42
CA LYS A 91 -3.19 25.26 -18.39
C LYS A 91 -2.83 23.96 -19.13
N LYS A 92 -2.13 23.03 -18.46
CA LYS A 92 -1.75 21.72 -18.99
C LYS A 92 -2.81 20.66 -18.70
N LYS A 93 -2.73 19.54 -19.43
CA LYS A 93 -3.62 18.39 -19.21
C LYS A 93 -3.45 17.83 -17.79
N LEU A 94 -4.56 17.75 -17.08
CA LEU A 94 -4.63 17.28 -15.70
C LEU A 94 -4.69 15.75 -15.66
N LYS A 95 -3.54 15.12 -15.92
CA LYS A 95 -3.37 13.67 -15.84
C LYS A 95 -2.22 13.35 -14.91
N THR A 96 -2.50 12.61 -13.85
CA THR A 96 -1.51 12.12 -12.88
C THR A 96 -1.45 10.60 -13.02
N GLU A 97 -0.29 10.06 -13.36
CA GLU A 97 -0.13 8.62 -13.56
C GLU A 97 0.99 8.05 -12.71
N THR A 98 0.65 6.99 -11.96
CA THR A 98 1.67 6.17 -11.31
C THR A 98 2.56 5.50 -12.35
N LYS A 99 3.87 5.60 -12.18
CA LYS A 99 4.90 5.01 -13.06
C LYS A 99 4.59 3.51 -13.28
N LYS A 100 4.71 3.02 -14.52
CA LYS A 100 4.40 1.63 -14.90
C LYS A 100 5.16 0.60 -14.04
N ILE A 101 6.44 0.86 -13.79
CA ILE A 101 7.28 -0.01 -12.94
C ILE A 101 6.75 -0.09 -11.50
N ILE A 102 6.23 1.01 -10.96
CA ILE A 102 5.65 1.05 -9.61
C ILE A 102 4.35 0.23 -9.56
N LYS A 103 3.47 0.40 -10.56
CA LYS A 103 2.25 -0.42 -10.68
C LYS A 103 2.57 -1.92 -10.78
N PHE A 104 3.61 -2.26 -11.57
CA PHE A 104 4.08 -3.62 -11.70
C PHE A 104 4.58 -4.19 -10.37
N LEU A 105 5.45 -3.47 -9.66
CA LEU A 105 5.96 -3.91 -8.35
C LEU A 105 4.82 -4.07 -7.35
N ASP A 106 3.85 -3.17 -7.34
CA ASP A 106 2.69 -3.29 -6.47
C ASP A 106 1.87 -4.55 -6.80
N LYS A 107 1.66 -4.87 -8.08
CA LYS A 107 1.02 -6.14 -8.49
C LYS A 107 1.79 -7.35 -7.96
N VAL A 108 3.11 -7.35 -8.10
CA VAL A 108 3.98 -8.43 -7.59
C VAL A 108 3.85 -8.58 -6.07
N PHE A 109 3.87 -7.47 -5.34
CA PHE A 109 3.80 -7.48 -3.88
C PHE A 109 2.41 -7.89 -3.38
N CYS A 110 1.34 -7.40 -4.00
CA CYS A 110 -0.02 -7.86 -3.69
C CYS A 110 -0.17 -9.37 -3.93
N TYR A 111 0.37 -9.89 -5.06
CA TYR A 111 0.39 -11.32 -5.32
C TYR A 111 1.15 -12.07 -4.23
N TYR A 112 2.33 -11.59 -3.85
CA TYR A 112 3.14 -12.20 -2.81
C TYR A 112 2.37 -12.28 -1.48
N ILE A 113 1.80 -11.15 -1.03
CA ILE A 113 1.09 -11.07 0.25
C ILE A 113 -0.13 -12.00 0.27
N ALA A 114 -0.88 -12.06 -0.84
CA ALA A 114 -2.07 -12.90 -0.95
C ALA A 114 -1.75 -14.40 -0.95
N ASN A 115 -0.62 -14.82 -1.54
CA ASN A 115 -0.28 -16.24 -1.71
C ASN A 115 0.72 -16.77 -0.67
N TYR A 116 1.48 -15.88 -0.03
CA TYR A 116 2.53 -16.20 0.94
C TYR A 116 2.33 -15.40 2.23
N SER A 117 1.10 -15.41 2.77
CA SER A 117 0.71 -14.64 3.94
C SER A 117 1.60 -14.94 5.17
N TYR A 118 1.95 -16.22 5.39
CA TYR A 118 2.86 -16.62 6.48
C TYR A 118 4.26 -15.99 6.35
N ASP A 119 4.78 -15.86 5.13
CA ASP A 119 6.09 -15.27 4.86
C ASP A 119 6.08 -13.75 4.78
N SER A 120 4.89 -13.15 4.70
CA SER A 120 4.73 -11.69 4.61
C SER A 120 5.36 -10.97 5.80
N LYS A 121 5.37 -11.60 6.99
CA LYS A 121 6.13 -11.09 8.15
C LYS A 121 7.61 -10.90 7.82
N LYS A 122 8.27 -11.91 7.23
CA LYS A 122 9.69 -11.87 6.86
C LYS A 122 9.95 -10.88 5.73
N PHE A 123 8.99 -10.77 4.80
CA PHE A 123 9.02 -9.77 3.74
C PHE A 123 9.08 -8.35 4.33
N PHE A 124 8.13 -7.97 5.19
CA PHE A 124 8.09 -6.64 5.79
C PHE A 124 9.26 -6.38 6.73
N GLN A 125 9.68 -7.38 7.52
CA GLN A 125 10.90 -7.25 8.34
C GLN A 125 12.13 -6.96 7.48
N SER A 126 12.30 -7.66 6.36
CA SER A 126 13.41 -7.40 5.44
C SER A 126 13.31 -6.01 4.82
N PHE A 127 12.12 -5.61 4.40
CA PHE A 127 11.86 -4.28 3.83
C PHE A 127 12.20 -3.16 4.82
N PHE A 128 11.72 -3.23 6.06
CA PHE A 128 11.90 -2.15 7.04
C PHE A 128 13.26 -2.17 7.75
N PHE A 129 13.82 -3.34 8.07
CA PHE A 129 15.05 -3.41 8.89
C PHE A 129 16.35 -3.41 8.07
N LYS A 130 16.31 -3.75 6.77
CA LYS A 130 17.53 -3.80 5.93
C LYS A 130 17.74 -2.57 5.05
N ASN A 131 16.82 -1.61 5.08
CA ASN A 131 16.84 -0.45 4.20
C ASN A 131 16.83 0.84 5.00
N LYS A 132 17.47 1.89 4.46
CA LYS A 132 17.47 3.21 5.09
C LYS A 132 16.07 3.81 5.03
N PHE A 133 15.65 4.49 6.10
CA PHE A 133 14.34 5.14 6.19
C PHE A 133 14.02 6.03 4.98
N LYS A 134 14.98 6.85 4.53
CA LYS A 134 14.83 7.70 3.34
C LYS A 134 14.55 6.91 2.06
N ASP A 135 15.24 5.78 1.87
CA ASP A 135 15.05 4.91 0.71
C ASP A 135 13.69 4.20 0.80
N ILE A 136 13.25 3.80 2.00
CA ILE A 136 11.91 3.22 2.25
C ILE A 136 10.81 4.23 1.88
N VAL A 137 10.86 5.45 2.43
CA VAL A 137 9.85 6.48 2.16
C VAL A 137 9.80 6.82 0.67
N SER A 138 10.96 6.97 0.03
CA SER A 138 11.07 7.21 -1.41
C SER A 138 10.51 6.05 -2.25
N PHE A 139 10.70 4.80 -1.81
CA PHE A 139 10.08 3.64 -2.45
C PHE A 139 8.56 3.66 -2.31
N LEU A 140 8.05 3.97 -1.11
CA LEU A 140 6.62 4.04 -0.83
C LEU A 140 5.94 5.18 -1.59
N THR A 141 6.60 6.32 -1.80
CA THR A 141 6.04 7.39 -2.65
C THR A 141 6.12 7.10 -4.14
N GLY A 142 6.94 6.14 -4.57
CA GLY A 142 7.20 5.89 -5.99
C GLY A 142 8.22 6.86 -6.61
N GLU A 143 8.90 7.66 -5.79
CA GLU A 143 9.94 8.62 -6.20
C GLU A 143 11.38 8.09 -6.04
N ILE A 144 11.53 6.77 -5.95
CA ILE A 144 12.82 6.13 -5.76
C ILE A 144 13.65 6.06 -7.04
N LYS A 145 14.95 6.33 -6.90
CA LYS A 145 15.94 6.11 -7.96
C LYS A 145 16.02 4.62 -8.31
N PHE A 146 16.15 4.31 -9.60
CA PHE A 146 16.16 2.93 -10.10
C PHE A 146 17.14 2.01 -9.35
N PHE A 147 18.40 2.44 -9.18
CA PHE A 147 19.40 1.66 -8.46
C PHE A 147 19.01 1.36 -7.00
N LYS A 148 18.45 2.35 -6.29
CA LYS A 148 17.97 2.18 -4.91
C LYS A 148 16.78 1.23 -4.83
N MET A 149 15.87 1.32 -5.80
CA MET A 149 14.75 0.40 -5.93
C MET A 149 15.21 -1.05 -6.09
N VAL A 150 16.22 -1.30 -6.93
CA VAL A 150 16.83 -2.62 -7.11
C VAL A 150 17.46 -3.11 -5.80
N LEU A 151 18.21 -2.28 -5.09
CA LEU A 151 18.80 -2.64 -3.79
C LEU A 151 17.74 -3.06 -2.77
N ILE A 152 16.62 -2.32 -2.69
CA ILE A 152 15.49 -2.70 -1.83
C ILE A 152 14.96 -4.07 -2.24
N ILE A 153 14.69 -4.29 -3.53
CA ILE A 153 14.17 -5.57 -4.04
C ILE A 153 15.10 -6.74 -3.68
N LEU A 154 16.42 -6.55 -3.81
CA LEU A 154 17.42 -7.55 -3.47
C LEU A 154 17.48 -7.90 -1.98
N SER A 155 17.04 -6.99 -1.10
CA SER A 155 16.96 -7.22 0.35
C SER A 155 15.82 -8.16 0.77
N LEU A 156 14.81 -8.34 -0.10
CA LEU A 156 13.57 -9.08 0.16
C LEU A 156 13.72 -10.61 -0.04
N PRO A 157 12.77 -11.42 0.46
CA PRO A 157 12.79 -12.88 0.28
C PRO A 157 12.71 -13.32 -1.20
N LYS A 158 13.88 -13.64 -1.78
CA LYS A 158 14.07 -13.81 -3.24
C LYS A 158 13.20 -14.90 -3.88
N LYS A 159 13.18 -16.13 -3.36
CA LYS A 159 12.54 -17.29 -4.03
C LYS A 159 11.05 -17.04 -4.32
N LYS A 160 10.28 -16.71 -3.28
CA LYS A 160 8.83 -16.45 -3.38
C LYS A 160 8.53 -15.14 -4.11
N LEU A 161 9.39 -14.14 -3.97
CA LEU A 161 9.25 -12.88 -4.69
C LEU A 161 9.43 -13.06 -6.21
N LEU A 162 10.44 -13.81 -6.62
CA LEU A 162 10.69 -14.11 -8.02
C LEU A 162 9.54 -14.92 -8.63
N PHE A 163 9.02 -15.92 -7.91
CA PHE A 163 7.82 -16.65 -8.33
C PHE A 163 6.60 -15.73 -8.49
N SER A 164 6.40 -14.82 -7.53
CA SER A 164 5.32 -13.81 -7.60
C SER A 164 5.48 -12.88 -8.80
N MET A 165 6.73 -12.53 -9.14
CA MET A 165 7.06 -11.73 -10.31
C MET A 165 6.69 -12.46 -11.60
N PHE A 166 7.12 -13.71 -11.77
CA PHE A 166 6.76 -14.54 -12.93
C PHE A 166 5.24 -14.70 -13.09
N LYS A 167 4.53 -14.97 -11.99
CA LYS A 167 3.06 -15.09 -12.00
C LYS A 167 2.37 -13.78 -12.37
N SER A 168 2.89 -12.65 -11.90
CA SER A 168 2.34 -11.33 -12.22
C SER A 168 2.51 -10.95 -13.69
N ILE A 169 3.55 -11.47 -14.35
CA ILE A 169 3.77 -11.34 -15.80
C ILE A 169 2.81 -12.24 -16.58
N LYS A 170 2.64 -13.52 -16.17
CA LYS A 170 1.78 -14.48 -16.86
C LYS A 170 0.28 -14.16 -16.76
N ASN A 171 -0.14 -13.56 -15.64
CA ASN A 171 -1.53 -13.17 -15.39
C ASN A 171 -1.80 -11.71 -15.85
N ASN A 172 -1.09 -11.24 -16.87
CA ASN A 172 -1.30 -9.94 -17.53
C ASN A 172 -1.75 -10.21 -18.97
#